data_AF-A0A962G6K4-F1
#
_entry.id   AF-A0A962G6K4-F1
#
_cell.length_a   1.000
_cell.length_b   1.000
_cell.length_c   1.000
_cell.angle_alpha   90.00
_cell.angle_beta   90.00
_cell.angle_gamma   90.00
#
_symmetry.space_group_name_H-M   'P 1'
#
loop_
_entity.id
_entity.type
_entity.pdbx_description
1 polymer ?
#
loop_
_entity_poly.entity_id
_entity_poly.type
_entity_poly.pdbx_seq_one_letter_code
_entity_poly.pdbx_strand_id
1 'polypeptide(L)'
;MKKLLATAVALGLAGLAGNALAITDNEANASLPFSFSSPGARALGMGGAFIGLADDASAAYANPAGLTQLVSPEVSAEIRSVRTDTRWLDGGSAQYNGFNTSGLNYSSQNDTTSSLRSFSFVYPGEKFSFAVYRYELVNYDSEFQSAGETYATADGLVTGTIFAYDVNTSIDVETYGVALGYKATDKLSFGVGLNYYLLDISSTT
;
A
#
# COMPACT_ATOMS: atom_id res chain seq x y z
N MET A 1 0.84 42.30 20.38
CA MET A 1 1.29 41.64 19.13
C MET A 1 1.27 40.11 19.20
N LYS A 2 1.93 39.46 20.18
CA LYS A 2 1.96 37.98 20.29
C LYS A 2 0.58 37.31 20.40
N LYS A 3 -0.36 37.90 21.15
CA LYS A 3 -1.73 37.37 21.28
C LYS A 3 -2.50 37.40 19.96
N LEU A 4 -2.30 38.43 19.14
CA LEU A 4 -3.01 38.64 17.88
C LEU A 4 -2.56 37.65 16.79
N LEU A 5 -1.25 37.35 16.74
CA LEU A 5 -0.70 36.31 15.88
C LEU A 5 -1.21 34.93 16.27
N ALA A 6 -1.24 34.62 17.57
CA ALA A 6 -1.74 33.34 18.06
C ALA A 6 -3.23 33.13 17.71
N THR A 7 -4.06 34.17 17.83
CA THR A 7 -5.47 34.10 17.44
C THR A 7 -5.66 33.94 15.93
N ALA A 8 -4.85 34.62 15.12
CA ALA A 8 -4.89 34.49 13.66
C ALA A 8 -4.47 33.08 13.19
N VAL A 9 -3.43 32.51 13.81
CA VAL A 9 -2.99 31.14 13.55
C VAL A 9 -4.06 30.13 13.97
N ALA A 10 -4.68 30.30 15.14
CA ALA A 10 -5.76 29.43 15.61
C ALA A 10 -6.99 29.48 14.68
N LEU A 11 -7.38 30.67 14.21
CA LEU A 11 -8.48 30.83 13.24
C LEU A 11 -8.12 30.26 11.86
N GLY A 12 -6.87 30.39 11.42
CA GLY A 12 -6.38 29.78 10.18
C GLY A 12 -6.41 28.25 10.24
N LEU A 13 -5.95 27.67 11.35
CA LEU A 13 -6.02 26.21 11.59
C LEU A 13 -7.46 25.71 11.71
N ALA A 14 -8.35 26.47 12.36
CA ALA A 14 -9.76 26.13 12.45
C ALA A 14 -10.49 26.25 11.09
N GLY A 15 -10.08 27.19 10.23
CA GLY A 15 -10.58 27.29 8.86
C GLY A 15 -10.03 26.24 7.89
N LEU A 16 -8.89 25.62 8.23
CA LEU A 16 -8.31 24.48 7.51
C LEU A 16 -8.84 23.13 7.98
N ALA A 17 -9.57 23.08 9.10
CA ALA A 17 -10.33 21.92 9.52
C ALA A 17 -11.61 21.78 8.68
N GLY A 18 -11.46 21.49 7.39
CA GLY A 18 -12.56 21.03 6.56
C GLY A 18 -13.16 19.75 7.14
N ASN A 19 -14.45 19.53 6.92
CA ASN A 19 -15.12 18.31 7.35
C ASN A 19 -14.37 17.08 6.77
N ALA A 20 -13.83 16.23 7.64
CA ALA A 20 -13.31 14.93 7.26
C ALA A 20 -14.47 13.98 6.93
N LEU A 21 -15.17 14.23 5.82
CA LEU A 21 -16.24 13.36 5.29
C LEU A 21 -15.71 12.20 4.46
N ALA A 22 -14.42 11.87 4.58
CA ALA A 22 -13.75 10.86 3.76
C ALA A 22 -13.70 9.47 4.40
N ILE A 23 -14.26 9.29 5.61
CA ILE A 23 -14.41 7.95 6.20
C ILE A 23 -15.68 7.33 5.63
N THR A 24 -15.51 6.40 4.71
CA THR A 24 -16.56 5.56 4.17
C THR A 24 -16.31 4.12 4.61
N ASP A 25 -17.37 3.45 5.08
CA ASP A 25 -17.34 2.04 5.48
C ASP A 25 -17.69 1.14 4.27
N ASN A 26 -17.20 1.53 3.08
CA ASN A 26 -17.52 0.85 1.84
C ASN A 26 -16.79 -0.50 1.81
N GLU A 27 -17.50 -1.57 1.49
CA GLU A 27 -16.98 -2.93 1.44
C GLU A 27 -15.82 -3.06 0.45
N ALA A 28 -15.78 -2.21 -0.58
CA ALA A 28 -14.65 -2.11 -1.52
C ALA A 28 -13.32 -1.70 -0.87
N ASN A 29 -13.36 -0.92 0.21
CA ASN A 29 -12.14 -0.51 0.92
C ASN A 29 -11.60 -1.61 1.84
N ALA A 30 -12.45 -2.56 2.25
CA ALA A 30 -12.06 -3.63 3.17
C ALA A 30 -11.15 -4.68 2.53
N SER A 31 -11.20 -4.84 1.20
CA SER A 31 -10.38 -5.80 0.46
C SER A 31 -8.99 -5.28 0.08
N LEU A 32 -8.76 -3.96 0.18
CA LEU A 32 -7.51 -3.34 -0.27
C LEU A 32 -6.28 -3.82 0.51
N PRO A 33 -5.30 -4.48 -0.15
CA PRO A 33 -4.08 -4.90 0.51
C PRO A 33 -3.10 -3.74 0.60
N PHE A 34 -2.92 -3.15 1.78
CA PHE A 34 -1.90 -2.14 2.05
C PHE A 34 -0.51 -2.77 2.27
N SER A 35 0.00 -3.50 1.26
CA SER A 35 1.28 -4.21 1.33
C SER A 35 2.40 -3.43 0.61
N PHE A 36 3.11 -2.59 1.35
CA PHE A 36 4.19 -1.73 0.83
C PHE A 36 5.58 -2.37 1.03
N SER A 37 5.77 -3.57 0.47
CA SER A 37 7.08 -4.24 0.52
C SER A 37 8.15 -3.47 -0.28
N SER A 38 9.42 -3.61 0.08
CA SER A 38 10.51 -3.07 -0.75
C SER A 38 10.63 -3.84 -2.08
N PRO A 39 11.13 -3.21 -3.15
CA PRO A 39 11.51 -3.92 -4.37
C PRO A 39 12.67 -4.89 -4.09
N GLY A 40 12.81 -5.89 -4.95
CA GLY A 40 13.89 -6.86 -4.94
C GLY A 40 13.49 -8.22 -4.35
N ALA A 41 13.86 -9.30 -5.04
CA ALA A 41 13.65 -10.67 -4.56
C ALA A 41 14.38 -10.93 -3.23
N ARG A 42 15.56 -10.32 -3.03
CA ARG A 42 16.31 -10.38 -1.77
C ARG A 42 15.53 -9.74 -0.62
N ALA A 43 14.93 -8.58 -0.85
CA ALA A 43 14.14 -7.90 0.17
C ALA A 43 12.91 -8.72 0.57
N LEU A 44 12.21 -9.32 -0.41
CA LEU A 44 11.09 -10.22 -0.16
C LEU A 44 11.51 -11.49 0.59
N GLY A 45 12.63 -12.11 0.23
CA GLY A 45 13.17 -13.30 0.90
C GLY A 45 13.52 -13.07 2.37
N MET A 46 13.79 -11.82 2.76
CA MET A 46 14.03 -11.41 4.15
C MET A 46 12.76 -10.93 4.87
N GLY A 47 11.58 -11.18 4.31
CA GLY A 47 10.32 -10.72 4.90
C GLY A 47 10.19 -9.20 5.00
N GLY A 48 10.86 -8.46 4.10
CA GLY A 48 10.89 -6.99 4.10
C GLY A 48 12.00 -6.37 4.94
N ALA A 49 12.84 -7.16 5.63
CA ALA A 49 13.94 -6.66 6.47
C ALA A 49 15.21 -6.25 5.68
N PHE A 50 15.06 -5.50 4.58
CA PHE A 50 16.16 -5.16 3.66
C PHE A 50 16.90 -3.86 4.01
N ILE A 51 16.26 -2.93 4.72
CA ILE A 51 16.77 -1.57 4.91
C ILE A 51 18.20 -1.50 5.47
N GLY A 52 18.58 -2.44 6.35
CA GLY A 52 19.92 -2.49 6.97
C GLY A 52 20.99 -3.19 6.14
N LEU A 53 20.60 -3.95 5.11
CA LEU A 53 21.48 -4.68 4.18
C LEU A 53 21.17 -4.27 2.73
N ALA A 54 20.81 -3.01 2.52
CA ALA A 54 20.48 -2.53 1.19
C ALA A 54 21.77 -2.36 0.37
N ASP A 55 22.19 -3.41 -0.33
CA ASP A 55 23.50 -3.53 -0.98
C ASP A 55 23.42 -3.89 -2.49
N ASP A 56 22.22 -3.79 -3.07
CA ASP A 56 21.97 -4.01 -4.50
C ASP A 56 21.20 -2.82 -5.13
N ALA A 57 20.94 -2.88 -6.43
CA ALA A 57 20.29 -1.77 -7.14
C ALA A 57 18.89 -1.39 -6.60
N SER A 58 18.19 -2.31 -5.92
CA SER A 58 16.89 -2.03 -5.28
C SER A 58 17.01 -1.16 -4.02
N ALA A 59 18.24 -1.00 -3.48
CA ALA A 59 18.54 -0.05 -2.42
C ALA A 59 18.15 1.39 -2.77
N ALA A 60 18.09 1.74 -4.06
CA ALA A 60 17.72 3.07 -4.50
C ALA A 60 16.34 3.52 -3.95
N TYR A 61 15.38 2.61 -3.83
CA TYR A 61 14.09 2.89 -3.21
C TYR A 61 14.11 2.61 -1.70
N ALA A 62 14.68 1.48 -1.27
CA ALA A 62 14.58 1.03 0.12
C ALA A 62 15.48 1.81 1.09
N ASN A 63 16.70 2.15 0.67
CA ASN A 63 17.68 2.91 1.45
C ASN A 63 18.77 3.50 0.53
N PRO A 64 18.61 4.74 0.03
CA PRO A 64 19.60 5.40 -0.82
C PRO A 64 21.02 5.49 -0.24
N ALA A 65 21.18 5.45 1.08
CA ALA A 65 22.51 5.46 1.71
C ALA A 65 23.27 4.15 1.45
N GLY A 66 22.54 3.04 1.24
CA GLY A 66 23.10 1.74 0.89
C GLY A 66 23.76 1.71 -0.49
N LEU A 67 23.43 2.65 -1.39
CA LEU A 67 24.02 2.76 -2.72
C LEU A 67 25.55 2.95 -2.68
N THR A 68 26.11 3.46 -1.57
CA THR A 68 27.55 3.63 -1.40
C THR A 68 28.29 2.31 -1.19
N GLN A 69 27.56 1.22 -0.94
CA GLN A 69 28.13 -0.11 -0.74
C GLN A 69 28.40 -0.82 -2.07
N LEU A 70 27.75 -0.38 -3.16
CA LEU A 70 27.98 -0.94 -4.49
C LEU A 70 29.33 -0.46 -5.04
N VAL A 71 30.09 -1.40 -5.61
CA VAL A 71 31.45 -1.14 -6.13
C VAL A 71 31.52 -1.02 -7.65
N SER A 72 30.48 -1.45 -8.37
CA SER A 72 30.40 -1.44 -9.83
C SER A 72 28.99 -1.09 -10.31
N PRO A 73 28.84 -0.53 -11.51
CA PRO A 73 27.52 -0.28 -12.10
C PRO A 73 26.66 -1.54 -12.11
N GLU A 74 25.40 -1.39 -11.73
CA GLU A 74 24.46 -2.51 -11.58
C GLU A 74 23.11 -2.17 -12.23
N VAL A 75 22.52 -3.15 -12.90
CA VAL A 75 21.14 -3.11 -13.41
C VAL A 75 20.38 -4.23 -12.72
N SER A 76 19.19 -3.92 -12.20
CA SER A 76 18.28 -4.92 -11.63
C SER A 76 16.89 -4.80 -12.22
N ALA A 77 16.27 -5.95 -12.47
CA ALA A 77 14.90 -6.08 -12.94
C ALA A 77 14.21 -7.19 -12.16
N GLU A 78 12.98 -6.96 -11.73
CA GLU A 78 12.20 -7.88 -10.92
C GLU A 78 10.85 -8.15 -11.59
N ILE A 79 10.52 -9.42 -11.78
CA ILE A 79 9.16 -9.86 -12.08
C ILE A 79 8.57 -10.41 -10.78
N ARG A 80 7.39 -9.95 -10.40
CA ARG A 80 6.71 -10.40 -9.19
C ARG A 80 5.35 -10.98 -9.54
N SER A 81 5.07 -12.15 -8.97
CA SER A 81 3.74 -12.77 -8.99
C SER A 81 3.19 -12.76 -7.57
N VAL A 82 2.02 -12.15 -7.38
CA VAL A 82 1.36 -12.04 -6.08
C VAL A 82 0.03 -12.76 -6.17
N ARG A 83 -0.22 -13.67 -5.23
CA ARG A 83 -1.51 -14.33 -5.07
C ARG A 83 -2.24 -13.72 -3.88
N THR A 84 -3.44 -13.20 -4.13
CA THR A 84 -4.30 -12.65 -3.09
C THR A 84 -5.51 -13.55 -2.90
N ASP A 85 -5.89 -13.79 -1.64
CA ASP A 85 -7.14 -14.43 -1.29
C ASP A 85 -8.04 -13.36 -0.69
N THR A 86 -9.05 -12.94 -1.46
CA THR A 86 -10.05 -11.97 -1.01
C THR A 86 -11.26 -12.75 -0.53
N ARG A 87 -11.62 -12.60 0.75
CA ARG A 87 -12.81 -13.22 1.34
C ARG A 87 -13.85 -12.17 1.64
N TRP A 88 -15.09 -12.41 1.22
CA TRP A 88 -16.22 -11.52 1.46
C TRP A 88 -17.43 -12.29 1.98
N LEU A 89 -18.41 -11.53 2.44
CA LEU A 89 -19.70 -12.00 2.93
C LEU A 89 -20.66 -12.15 1.74
N ASP A 90 -21.15 -13.36 1.47
CA ASP A 90 -21.83 -13.71 0.21
C ASP A 90 -23.36 -13.84 0.34
N GLY A 91 -23.86 -14.14 1.54
CA GLY A 91 -25.29 -14.33 1.83
C GLY A 91 -25.51 -15.14 3.10
N GLY A 92 -26.76 -15.25 3.57
CA GLY A 92 -27.05 -15.93 4.85
C GLY A 92 -27.92 -15.13 5.83
N SER A 93 -27.92 -15.62 7.08
CA SER A 93 -28.67 -15.03 8.17
C SER A 93 -27.95 -15.11 9.51
N ALA A 94 -27.82 -13.99 10.20
CA ALA A 94 -27.26 -13.94 11.55
C ALA A 94 -28.35 -13.65 12.57
N GLN A 95 -28.31 -14.36 13.70
CA GLN A 95 -29.09 -14.00 14.87
C GLN A 95 -28.30 -12.94 15.66
N TYR A 96 -28.88 -11.77 15.97
CA TYR A 96 -28.20 -10.68 16.68
C TYR A 96 -27.94 -11.08 18.15
N ASN A 97 -26.90 -11.85 18.33
CA ASN A 97 -26.20 -12.15 19.56
C ASN A 97 -24.74 -12.11 19.11
N GLY A 98 -24.03 -11.00 19.32
CA GLY A 98 -22.76 -10.62 18.64
C GLY A 98 -21.58 -11.59 18.71
N PHE A 99 -21.82 -12.84 19.12
CA PHE A 99 -20.91 -13.97 19.20
C PHE A 99 -21.38 -15.19 18.37
N ASN A 100 -22.55 -15.14 17.73
CA ASN A 100 -23.08 -16.21 16.87
C ASN A 100 -23.27 -15.74 15.43
N THR A 101 -22.28 -16.06 14.60
CA THR A 101 -22.27 -15.78 13.15
C THR A 101 -22.50 -17.04 12.32
N SER A 102 -23.05 -18.11 12.91
CA SER A 102 -23.11 -19.46 12.29
C SER A 102 -24.00 -19.58 11.06
N GLY A 103 -24.82 -18.57 10.75
CA GLY A 103 -25.63 -18.54 9.55
C GLY A 103 -25.14 -17.58 8.46
N LEU A 104 -23.98 -16.93 8.62
CA LEU A 104 -23.33 -16.13 7.57
C LEU A 104 -22.53 -17.03 6.64
N ASN A 105 -22.71 -16.87 5.32
CA ASN A 105 -21.91 -17.55 4.31
C ASN A 105 -20.83 -16.61 3.78
N TYR A 106 -19.62 -17.13 3.63
CA TYR A 106 -18.50 -16.39 3.07
C TYR A 106 -18.04 -17.07 1.81
N SER A 107 -17.75 -16.27 0.79
CA SER A 107 -17.09 -16.71 -0.42
C SER A 107 -15.68 -16.14 -0.46
N SER A 108 -14.79 -16.77 -1.23
CA SER A 108 -13.45 -16.26 -1.46
C SER A 108 -13.02 -16.44 -2.91
N GLN A 109 -12.20 -15.52 -3.38
CA GLN A 109 -11.58 -15.55 -4.69
C GLN A 109 -10.08 -15.50 -4.55
N ASN A 110 -9.41 -16.28 -5.41
CA ASN A 110 -7.97 -16.25 -5.53
C ASN A 110 -7.59 -15.54 -6.81
N ASP A 111 -7.00 -14.36 -6.66
CA ASP A 111 -6.47 -13.58 -7.76
C ASP A 111 -4.95 -13.71 -7.81
N THR A 112 -4.39 -13.71 -9.01
CA THR A 112 -2.94 -13.77 -9.20
C THR A 112 -2.52 -12.71 -10.20
N THR A 113 -1.73 -11.75 -9.72
CA THR A 113 -1.23 -10.65 -10.54
C THR A 113 0.26 -10.81 -10.77
N SER A 114 0.70 -10.72 -12.02
CA SER A 114 2.10 -10.83 -12.40
C SER A 114 2.54 -9.63 -13.21
N SER A 115 3.58 -8.95 -12.76
CA SER A 115 4.07 -7.72 -13.40
C SER A 115 5.59 -7.62 -13.35
N LEU A 116 6.15 -6.83 -14.26
CA LEU A 116 7.51 -6.30 -14.09
C LEU A 116 7.43 -5.30 -12.94
N ARG A 117 7.82 -5.71 -11.76
CA ARG A 117 7.60 -4.99 -10.51
C ARG A 117 8.60 -3.87 -10.30
N SER A 118 9.87 -4.11 -10.58
CA SER A 118 10.91 -3.08 -10.43
C SER A 118 11.94 -3.16 -11.55
N PHE A 119 12.47 -2.00 -11.91
CA PHE A 119 13.64 -1.85 -12.77
C PHE A 119 14.50 -0.72 -12.21
N SER A 120 15.80 -0.95 -12.06
CA SER A 120 16.72 0.04 -11.49
C SER A 120 18.10 -0.04 -12.14
N PHE A 121 18.76 1.11 -12.22
CA PHE A 121 20.14 1.24 -12.63
C PHE A 121 20.89 2.07 -11.60
N VAL A 122 22.05 1.58 -11.18
CA VAL A 122 22.95 2.26 -10.25
C VAL A 122 24.31 2.47 -10.90
N TYR A 123 24.83 3.68 -10.74
CA TYR A 123 26.19 4.04 -11.07
C TYR A 123 26.93 4.45 -9.77
N PRO A 124 27.78 3.58 -9.21
CA PRO A 124 28.57 3.91 -8.04
C PRO A 124 29.84 4.69 -8.43
N GLY A 125 30.11 5.76 -7.70
CA GLY A 125 31.39 6.48 -7.71
C GLY A 125 32.08 6.36 -6.36
N GLU A 126 33.29 6.94 -6.23
CA GLU A 126 34.11 6.78 -5.01
C GLU A 126 33.46 7.33 -3.73
N LYS A 127 32.74 8.45 -3.84
CA LYS A 127 32.05 9.11 -2.73
C LYS A 127 30.56 9.30 -2.96
N PHE A 128 30.14 9.35 -4.22
CA PHE A 128 28.76 9.56 -4.61
C PHE A 128 28.29 8.39 -5.47
N SER A 129 27.13 7.84 -5.14
CA SER A 129 26.45 6.84 -5.96
C SER A 129 25.15 7.42 -6.45
N PHE A 130 24.82 7.19 -7.72
CA PHE A 130 23.60 7.66 -8.34
C PHE A 130 22.74 6.49 -8.79
N ALA A 131 21.42 6.60 -8.65
CA ALA A 131 20.49 5.59 -9.12
C ALA A 131 19.25 6.21 -9.73
N VAL A 132 18.70 5.52 -10.73
CA VAL A 132 17.38 5.77 -11.32
C VAL A 132 16.58 4.48 -11.28
N TYR A 133 15.28 4.57 -11.01
CA TYR A 133 14.43 3.38 -10.93
C TYR A 133 12.97 3.65 -11.26
N ARG A 134 12.29 2.59 -11.69
CA ARG A 134 10.82 2.47 -11.75
C ARG A 134 10.42 1.32 -10.82
N TYR A 135 9.43 1.56 -9.97
CA TYR A 135 8.91 0.59 -9.03
C TYR A 135 7.38 0.66 -8.98
N GLU A 136 6.72 -0.47 -9.22
CA GLU A 136 5.28 -0.61 -9.04
C GLU A 136 4.98 -0.99 -7.60
N LEU A 137 4.66 0.02 -6.80
CA LEU A 137 4.44 -0.12 -5.37
C LEU A 137 3.20 -0.98 -5.08
N VAL A 138 2.11 -0.73 -5.81
CA VAL A 138 0.85 -1.45 -5.70
C VAL A 138 0.38 -1.84 -7.10
N ASN A 139 -0.14 -3.05 -7.21
CA ASN A 139 -0.88 -3.54 -8.37
C ASN A 139 -1.84 -4.58 -7.79
N TYR A 140 -3.12 -4.20 -7.78
CA TYR A 140 -4.18 -4.94 -7.13
C TYR A 140 -5.47 -4.79 -7.93
N ASP A 141 -6.07 -5.93 -8.25
CA ASP A 141 -7.39 -6.03 -8.86
C ASP A 141 -8.22 -6.99 -8.00
N SER A 142 -9.49 -6.65 -7.80
CA SER A 142 -10.45 -7.54 -7.14
C SER A 142 -11.87 -7.27 -7.60
N GLU A 143 -12.60 -8.35 -7.89
CA GLU A 143 -13.98 -8.34 -8.37
C GLU A 143 -14.81 -9.33 -7.56
N PHE A 144 -15.71 -8.85 -6.70
CA PHE A 144 -16.56 -9.71 -5.90
C PHE A 144 -17.96 -9.16 -5.71
N GLN A 145 -18.93 -10.07 -5.71
CA GLN A 145 -20.35 -9.77 -5.58
C GLN A 145 -20.92 -10.44 -4.34
N SER A 146 -21.80 -9.74 -3.62
CA SER A 146 -22.59 -10.29 -2.52
C SER A 146 -24.08 -10.24 -2.85
N ALA A 147 -24.79 -11.32 -2.52
CA ALA A 147 -26.25 -11.38 -2.68
C ALA A 147 -27.02 -10.62 -1.59
N GLY A 148 -26.33 -10.09 -0.58
CA GLY A 148 -26.93 -9.45 0.59
C GLY A 148 -27.37 -10.45 1.66
N GLU A 149 -27.59 -9.94 2.87
CA GLU A 149 -27.77 -10.74 4.09
C GLU A 149 -29.02 -10.30 4.83
N THR A 150 -29.71 -11.20 5.51
CA THR A 150 -30.81 -10.81 6.41
C THR A 150 -30.46 -11.21 7.84
N TYR A 151 -30.41 -10.27 8.77
CA TYR A 151 -30.19 -10.57 10.18
C TYR A 151 -31.46 -10.32 10.99
N ALA A 152 -31.66 -11.10 12.06
CA ALA A 152 -32.78 -10.96 12.97
C ALA A 152 -32.30 -11.02 14.42
N THR A 153 -32.91 -10.27 15.35
CA THR A 153 -32.60 -10.40 16.79
C THR A 153 -33.04 -11.74 17.34
N ALA A 154 -32.45 -12.17 18.47
CA ALA A 154 -32.76 -13.46 19.08
C ALA A 154 -34.24 -13.63 19.47
N ASP A 155 -34.93 -12.52 19.73
CA ASP A 155 -36.36 -12.41 20.01
C ASP A 155 -37.23 -12.21 18.74
N GLY A 156 -36.61 -12.11 17.55
CA GLY A 156 -37.27 -11.90 16.27
C GLY A 156 -37.93 -10.53 16.08
N LEU A 157 -37.71 -9.58 17.00
CA LEU A 157 -38.36 -8.27 16.97
C LEU A 157 -37.74 -7.28 15.97
N VAL A 158 -36.45 -7.42 15.69
CA VAL A 158 -35.71 -6.55 14.77
C VAL A 158 -35.12 -7.39 13.67
N THR A 159 -35.54 -7.13 12.44
CA THR A 159 -34.98 -7.74 11.22
C THR A 159 -34.38 -6.63 10.37
N GLY A 160 -33.16 -6.83 9.89
CA GLY A 160 -32.48 -5.90 8.98
C GLY A 160 -31.84 -6.66 7.82
N THR A 161 -31.54 -5.93 6.75
CA THR A 161 -30.88 -6.47 5.57
C THR A 161 -29.57 -5.73 5.30
N ILE A 162 -28.49 -6.47 5.07
CA ILE A 162 -27.32 -5.94 4.37
C ILE A 162 -27.64 -6.05 2.88
N PHE A 163 -27.53 -4.94 2.15
CA PHE A 163 -27.89 -4.91 0.73
C PHE A 163 -26.87 -5.68 -0.11
N ALA A 164 -27.34 -6.25 -1.21
CA ALA A 164 -26.46 -6.80 -2.23
C ALA A 164 -25.56 -5.68 -2.77
N TYR A 165 -24.29 -6.02 -3.02
CA TYR A 165 -23.30 -5.11 -3.57
C TYR A 165 -22.44 -5.85 -4.59
N ASP A 166 -21.94 -5.10 -5.57
CA ASP A 166 -21.03 -5.60 -6.61
C ASP A 166 -19.80 -4.69 -6.61
N VAL A 167 -18.67 -5.25 -6.18
CA VAL A 167 -17.43 -4.49 -6.04
C VAL A 167 -16.47 -4.89 -7.14
N ASN A 168 -16.07 -3.92 -7.93
CA ASN A 168 -14.91 -4.04 -8.80
C ASN A 168 -13.92 -2.92 -8.46
N THR A 169 -12.72 -3.27 -8.00
CA THR A 169 -11.71 -2.32 -7.57
C THR A 169 -10.35 -2.67 -8.15
N SER A 170 -9.74 -1.70 -8.82
CA SER A 170 -8.36 -1.75 -9.30
C SER A 170 -7.55 -0.60 -8.70
N ILE A 171 -6.37 -0.91 -8.19
CA ILE A 171 -5.42 0.06 -7.65
C ILE A 171 -4.04 -0.25 -8.19
N ASP A 172 -3.49 0.73 -8.91
CA ASP A 172 -2.14 0.71 -9.43
C ASP A 172 -1.38 1.93 -8.93
N VAL A 173 -0.17 1.69 -8.42
CA VAL A 173 0.73 2.76 -7.96
C VAL A 173 2.09 2.54 -8.57
N GLU A 174 2.44 3.39 -9.52
CA GLU A 174 3.77 3.42 -10.11
C GLU A 174 4.62 4.54 -9.50
N THR A 175 5.88 4.23 -9.26
CA THR A 175 6.87 5.16 -8.72
C THR A 175 8.04 5.26 -9.66
N TYR A 176 8.39 6.47 -10.05
CA TYR A 176 9.64 6.78 -10.74
C TYR A 176 10.51 7.58 -9.80
N GLY A 177 11.76 7.17 -9.64
CA GLY A 177 12.62 7.79 -8.65
C GLY A 177 14.06 7.95 -9.09
N VAL A 178 14.71 8.93 -8.45
CA VAL A 178 16.16 9.14 -8.50
C VAL A 178 16.70 9.14 -7.09
N ALA A 179 17.86 8.55 -6.89
CA ALA A 179 18.49 8.46 -5.59
C ALA A 179 19.98 8.79 -5.67
N LEU A 180 20.48 9.41 -4.60
CA LEU A 180 21.87 9.80 -4.42
C LEU A 180 22.34 9.28 -3.06
N GLY A 181 23.37 8.44 -3.08
CA GLY A 181 24.13 8.03 -1.91
C GLY A 181 25.42 8.85 -1.79
N TYR A 182 25.77 9.27 -0.58
CA TYR A 182 27.01 9.98 -0.28
C TYR A 182 27.75 9.29 0.87
N LYS A 183 28.97 8.81 0.60
CA LYS A 183 29.86 8.19 1.58
C LYS A 183 30.67 9.28 2.29
N ALA A 184 30.25 9.66 3.50
CA ALA A 184 30.94 10.68 4.29
C ALA A 184 32.21 10.13 4.96
N THR A 185 32.15 8.90 5.45
CA THR A 185 33.29 8.15 6.03
C THR A 185 33.16 6.67 5.70
N ASP A 186 34.12 5.84 6.09
CA ASP A 186 34.01 4.37 5.92
C ASP A 186 32.91 3.70 6.76
N LYS A 187 32.30 4.43 7.71
CA LYS A 187 31.23 3.91 8.57
C LYS A 187 29.91 4.69 8.47
N LEU A 188 29.91 5.80 7.75
CA LEU A 188 28.77 6.72 7.70
C LEU A 188 28.50 7.13 6.27
N SER A 189 27.30 6.80 5.82
CA SER A 189 26.75 7.17 4.53
C SER A 189 25.42 7.89 4.71
N PHE A 190 25.16 8.84 3.81
CA PHE A 190 23.91 9.56 3.71
C PHE A 190 23.24 9.21 2.40
N GLY A 191 21.91 9.31 2.37
CA GLY A 191 21.12 9.00 1.19
C GLY A 191 19.97 9.99 1.04
N VAL A 192 19.72 10.42 -0.19
CA VAL A 192 18.55 11.25 -0.54
C VAL A 192 17.89 10.63 -1.77
N GLY A 193 16.57 10.51 -1.73
CA GLY A 193 15.75 10.04 -2.84
C GLY A 193 14.66 11.06 -3.18
N LEU A 194 14.36 11.20 -4.46
CA LEU A 194 13.21 11.94 -4.97
C LEU A 194 12.34 10.95 -5.74
N ASN A 195 11.05 10.91 -5.40
CA ASN A 195 10.07 10.00 -5.99
C ASN A 195 8.93 10.79 -6.62
N TYR A 196 8.48 10.32 -7.77
CA TYR A 196 7.26 10.76 -8.44
C TYR A 196 6.30 9.58 -8.49
N TYR A 197 5.13 9.73 -7.86
CA TYR A 197 4.11 8.70 -7.76
C TYR A 197 2.98 9.00 -8.74
N LEU A 198 2.60 7.97 -9.51
CA LEU A 198 1.39 7.94 -10.32
C LEU A 198 0.43 6.96 -9.64
N LEU A 199 -0.76 7.47 -9.32
CA LEU A 199 -1.81 6.72 -8.64
C LEU A 199 -2.99 6.62 -9.59
N ASP A 200 -3.33 5.39 -9.97
CA ASP A 200 -4.52 5.07 -10.74
C ASP A 200 -5.43 4.21 -9.85
N ILE A 201 -6.63 4.72 -9.58
CA ILE A 201 -7.65 4.03 -8.79
C ILE A 201 -8.94 4.03 -9.59
N SER A 202 -9.51 2.84 -9.79
CA SER A 202 -10.88 2.66 -10.25
C SER A 202 -11.63 1.83 -9.22
N SER A 203 -12.79 2.30 -8.81
CA SER A 203 -13.67 1.52 -7.94
C SER A 203 -15.12 1.77 -8.33
N THR A 204 -15.86 0.68 -8.51
CA THR A 204 -17.31 0.68 -8.70
C THR A 204 -17.94 -0.20 -7.64
N THR A 205 -19.01 0.30 -7.01
CA THR A 205 -19.81 -0.37 -5.97
C THR A 205 -21.29 -0.24 -6.28
#